data_AF-A0A8H6HTY8-F1
#
_entry.id   AF-A0A8H6HTY8-F1
#
_cell.length_a   1.000
_cell.length_b   1.000
_cell.length_c   1.000
_cell.angle_alpha   90.00
_cell.angle_beta   90.00
_cell.angle_gamma   90.00
#
_symmetry.space_group_name_H-M   'P 1'
#
loop_
_entity.id
_entity.type
_entity.pdbx_description
1 polymer ?
#
loop_
_entity_poly.entity_id
_entity_poly.type
_entity_poly.pdbx_seq_one_letter_code
_entity_poly.pdbx_strand_id
1 'polypeptide(L)'
;MNWRYKKDEARLRLDSYIQDLCQVPVDGASPSLGALQLEECDVVRFTGPPCLRLVRNEGDEQEEVTVRVAGIVTDKTLPPVYELRSSKPDHVRYLRQFIRLTGLGLHTFEENKEPLTQIFERFRDTDGVDTLKGFDFGLYEEQYCVALHNRYLTERRYVPGQRHIDFPPDIDPDHALEDARDTEFIRTVDNVVQYAKKVQEGDGTSCYEPLAPEEFKEGDLVEATGTFIAYPVGEEGEYKLVFCLKSLAMLTSAFREESRIPKRTVDVEAGRSRGRK
;
A
#
# COMPACT_ATOMS: atom_id res chain seq x y z
N MET A 1 -16.55 1.95 -4.97
CA MET A 1 -17.40 2.31 -3.79
C MET A 1 -18.88 2.42 -4.21
N ASN A 2 -19.83 2.16 -3.30
CA ASN A 2 -21.26 2.26 -3.61
C ASN A 2 -21.81 3.69 -3.41
N TRP A 3 -23.02 3.97 -3.91
CA TRP A 3 -23.64 5.30 -3.84
C TRP A 3 -24.00 5.78 -2.43
N ARG A 4 -24.07 4.87 -1.44
CA ARG A 4 -24.35 5.18 -0.02
C ARG A 4 -23.09 5.52 0.76
N TYR A 5 -21.91 5.33 0.18
CA TYR A 5 -20.64 5.65 0.81
C TYR A 5 -20.57 7.16 1.03
N LYS A 6 -20.45 7.58 2.29
CA LYS A 6 -20.45 8.99 2.68
C LYS A 6 -19.07 9.61 2.41
N LYS A 7 -18.82 9.92 1.14
CA LYS A 7 -17.51 10.43 0.65
C LYS A 7 -17.04 11.65 1.42
N ASP A 8 -17.93 12.59 1.73
CA ASP A 8 -17.56 13.82 2.46
C ASP A 8 -17.12 13.54 3.90
N GLU A 9 -17.84 12.69 4.64
CA GLU A 9 -17.46 12.31 6.01
C GLU A 9 -16.13 11.54 6.03
N ALA A 10 -15.96 10.59 5.09
CA ALA A 10 -14.72 9.84 4.94
C ALA A 10 -13.53 10.74 4.61
N ARG A 11 -13.74 11.73 3.73
CA ARG A 11 -12.73 12.72 3.34
C ARG A 11 -12.31 13.61 4.51
N LEU A 12 -13.26 14.12 5.29
CA LEU A 12 -12.95 14.94 6.48
C LEU A 12 -12.19 14.12 7.52
N ARG A 13 -12.57 12.85 7.70
CA ARG A 13 -11.86 11.96 8.63
C ARG A 13 -10.45 11.64 8.14
N LEU A 14 -10.26 11.45 6.84
CA LEU A 14 -8.95 11.26 6.24
C LEU A 14 -8.05 12.48 6.43
N ASP A 15 -8.58 13.69 6.24
CA ASP A 15 -7.81 14.93 6.43
C ASP A 15 -7.29 15.07 7.87
N SER A 16 -8.14 14.78 8.86
CA SER A 16 -7.71 14.72 10.27
C SER A 16 -6.58 13.71 10.47
N TYR A 17 -6.65 12.52 9.86
CA TYR A 17 -5.57 11.53 9.99
C TYR A 17 -4.27 11.98 9.30
N ILE A 18 -4.34 12.62 8.15
CA ILE A 18 -3.14 13.15 7.46
C ILE A 18 -2.48 14.23 8.31
N GLN A 19 -3.27 15.13 8.91
CA GLN A 19 -2.77 16.16 9.81
C GLN A 19 -2.11 15.56 11.06
N ASP A 20 -2.74 14.56 11.67
CA ASP A 20 -2.17 13.84 12.82
C ASP A 20 -0.84 13.17 12.43
N LEU A 21 -0.77 12.56 11.24
CA LEU A 21 0.46 11.90 10.76
C LEU A 21 1.64 12.84 10.58
N CYS A 22 1.38 14.08 10.16
CA CYS A 22 2.42 15.11 10.04
C CYS A 22 2.90 15.62 11.40
N GLN A 23 2.17 15.38 12.49
CA GLN A 23 2.52 15.85 13.85
C GLN A 23 3.23 14.79 14.70
N VAL A 24 3.19 13.51 14.32
CA VAL A 24 3.87 12.45 15.06
C VAL A 24 5.39 12.64 14.95
N PRO A 25 6.13 12.81 16.07
CA PRO A 25 7.57 12.97 16.03
C PRO A 25 8.24 11.77 15.36
N VAL A 26 9.29 12.06 14.60
CA VAL A 26 10.04 11.11 13.74
C VAL A 26 10.87 10.10 14.55
N ASP A 27 10.89 10.17 15.89
CA ASP A 27 11.66 9.25 16.74
C ASP A 27 11.20 7.79 16.54
N GLY A 28 11.93 7.07 15.69
CA GLY A 28 11.71 5.67 15.33
C GLY A 28 10.52 5.38 14.39
N ALA A 29 9.82 6.40 13.88
CA ALA A 29 8.65 6.22 13.02
C ALA A 29 8.87 6.78 11.61
N SER A 30 8.48 6.02 10.58
CA SER A 30 8.54 6.46 9.18
C SER A 30 7.80 7.79 8.98
N PRO A 31 8.41 8.81 8.33
CA PRO A 31 7.73 10.07 8.07
C PRO A 31 6.50 9.88 7.16
N SER A 32 5.55 10.82 7.21
CA SER A 32 4.57 10.91 6.14
C SER A 32 5.28 11.28 4.83
N LEU A 33 4.76 10.85 3.69
CA LEU A 33 5.37 11.14 2.39
C LEU A 33 5.56 12.65 2.15
N GLY A 34 4.61 13.48 2.59
CA GLY A 34 4.72 14.95 2.53
C GLY A 34 5.75 15.56 3.49
N ALA A 35 6.14 14.85 4.54
CA ALA A 35 7.12 15.30 5.53
C ALA A 35 8.53 14.70 5.32
N LEU A 36 8.74 13.93 4.24
CA LEU A 36 10.03 13.35 3.93
C LEU A 36 11.03 14.45 3.54
N GLN A 37 12.11 14.56 4.32
CA GLN A 37 13.26 15.42 4.00
C GLN A 37 14.13 14.73 2.95
N LEU A 38 13.87 15.05 1.69
CA LEU A 38 14.53 14.41 0.54
C LEU A 38 15.99 14.83 0.38
N GLU A 39 16.39 15.97 0.94
CA GLU A 39 17.76 16.47 0.93
C GLU A 39 18.72 15.55 1.70
N GLU A 40 18.19 14.79 2.66
CA GLU A 40 18.94 13.82 3.48
C GLU A 40 18.91 12.40 2.89
N CYS A 41 18.31 12.24 1.71
CA CYS A 41 18.12 10.95 1.07
C CYS A 41 19.00 10.83 -0.18
N ASP A 42 19.60 9.66 -0.34
CA ASP A 42 20.41 9.26 -1.49
C ASP A 42 19.79 8.07 -2.22
N VAL A 43 20.16 7.89 -3.49
CA VAL A 43 19.80 6.69 -4.26
C VAL A 43 21.03 5.80 -4.38
N VAL A 44 20.96 4.60 -3.80
CA VAL A 44 22.09 3.67 -3.75
C VAL A 44 21.80 2.39 -4.52
N ARG A 45 22.84 1.86 -5.17
CA ARG A 45 22.79 0.63 -5.96
C ARG A 45 23.06 -0.59 -5.07
N PHE A 46 22.14 -1.53 -5.09
CA PHE A 46 22.22 -2.81 -4.41
C PHE A 46 22.45 -3.93 -5.41
N THR A 47 23.19 -4.97 -5.03
CA THR A 47 23.58 -6.09 -5.91
C THR A 47 22.82 -7.40 -5.65
N GLY A 48 22.10 -7.52 -4.53
CA GLY A 48 21.39 -8.74 -4.15
C GLY A 48 20.02 -8.49 -3.52
N PRO A 49 18.94 -8.29 -4.30
CA PRO A 49 18.86 -8.29 -5.77
C PRO A 49 19.37 -6.99 -6.43
N PRO A 50 19.76 -7.00 -7.73
CA PRO A 50 20.11 -5.80 -8.47
C PRO A 50 18.96 -4.79 -8.50
N CYS A 51 19.13 -3.67 -7.82
CA CYS A 51 18.16 -2.59 -7.77
C CYS A 51 18.80 -1.28 -7.31
N LEU A 52 18.08 -0.17 -7.49
CA LEU A 52 18.36 1.09 -6.82
C LEU A 52 17.35 1.27 -5.69
N ARG A 53 17.77 1.77 -4.53
CA ARG A 53 16.89 2.04 -3.39
C ARG A 53 17.11 3.46 -2.89
N LEU A 54 16.04 4.08 -2.39
CA LEU A 54 16.14 5.34 -1.66
C LEU A 54 16.59 5.03 -0.23
N VAL A 55 17.71 5.60 0.19
CA VAL A 55 18.31 5.39 1.50
C VAL A 55 18.55 6.72 2.20
N ARG A 56 18.62 6.68 3.53
CA ARG A 56 19.04 7.78 4.39
C ARG A 56 20.29 7.33 5.15
N ASN A 57 21.23 8.25 5.32
CA ASN A 57 22.42 8.00 6.11
C ASN A 57 22.10 8.24 7.59
N GLU A 58 22.14 7.19 8.41
CA GLU A 58 22.04 7.28 9.87
C GLU A 58 23.41 6.95 10.47
N GLY A 59 24.24 7.99 10.65
CA GLY A 59 25.63 7.83 11.08
C GLY A 59 26.46 7.11 10.03
N ASP A 60 26.99 5.94 10.38
CA ASP A 60 27.81 5.10 9.48
C ASP A 60 26.97 4.04 8.73
N GLU A 61 25.67 3.92 9.03
CA GLU A 61 24.76 2.96 8.40
C GLU A 61 23.85 3.63 7.38
N GLN A 62 23.49 2.88 6.34
CA GLN A 62 22.49 3.29 5.35
C GLN A 62 21.19 2.53 5.62
N GLU A 63 20.14 3.27 5.93
CA GLU A 63 18.81 2.69 6.14
C GLU A 63 17.90 2.95 4.92
N GLU A 64 17.11 1.94 4.56
CA GLU A 64 16.10 2.06 3.52
C GLU A 64 15.00 3.05 3.96
N VAL A 65 14.77 4.09 3.17
CA VAL A 65 13.73 5.09 3.48
C VAL A 65 12.36 4.44 3.34
N THR A 66 11.57 4.55 4.39
CA THR A 66 10.16 4.17 4.41
C THR A 66 9.29 5.39 4.68
N VAL A 67 8.14 5.46 4.01
CA VAL A 67 7.18 6.58 4.14
C VAL A 67 5.77 6.06 4.34
N ARG A 68 4.95 6.83 5.05
CA ARG A 68 3.53 6.55 5.27
C ARG A 68 2.63 7.40 4.38
N VAL A 69 1.56 6.78 3.88
CA VAL A 69 0.50 7.43 3.12
C VAL A 69 -0.85 6.93 3.65
N ALA A 70 -1.66 7.83 4.20
CA ALA A 70 -3.04 7.53 4.55
C ALA A 70 -3.98 7.79 3.38
N GLY A 71 -4.95 6.91 3.15
CA GLY A 71 -5.93 7.08 2.08
C GLY A 71 -7.06 6.06 2.14
N ILE A 72 -7.99 6.19 1.20
CA ILE A 72 -9.14 5.28 1.07
C ILE A 72 -8.85 4.26 -0.04
N VAL A 73 -9.04 2.98 0.26
CA VAL A 73 -8.79 1.89 -0.70
C VAL A 73 -9.80 1.93 -1.84
N THR A 74 -9.33 2.05 -3.07
CA THR A 74 -10.16 2.05 -4.29
C THR A 74 -10.04 0.77 -5.11
N ASP A 75 -8.90 0.09 -5.01
CA ASP A 75 -8.61 -1.15 -5.71
C ASP A 75 -7.57 -1.92 -4.88
N LYS A 76 -7.63 -3.26 -4.93
CA LYS A 76 -6.70 -4.10 -4.17
C LYS A 76 -6.56 -5.50 -4.78
N THR A 77 -5.36 -6.04 -4.64
CA THR A 77 -5.06 -7.47 -4.78
C THR A 77 -4.29 -7.87 -3.54
N LEU A 78 -4.98 -8.38 -2.53
CA LEU A 78 -4.40 -8.78 -1.25
C LEU A 78 -4.63 -10.26 -1.00
N PRO A 79 -3.78 -10.92 -0.21
CA PRO A 79 -3.97 -12.29 0.22
C PRO A 79 -5.27 -12.48 1.03
N PRO A 80 -5.71 -13.72 1.27
CA PRO A 80 -5.08 -14.99 0.92
C PRO A 80 -5.14 -15.32 -0.58
N VAL A 81 -4.16 -16.08 -1.05
CA VAL A 81 -4.11 -16.64 -2.41
C VAL A 81 -4.49 -18.11 -2.34
N TYR A 82 -5.68 -18.44 -2.83
CA TYR A 82 -6.19 -19.83 -2.86
C TYR A 82 -5.78 -20.57 -4.14
N GLU A 83 -5.72 -19.85 -5.27
CA GLU A 83 -5.46 -20.45 -6.57
C GLU A 83 -4.70 -19.48 -7.47
N LEU A 84 -3.91 -20.05 -8.38
CA LEU A 84 -3.19 -19.30 -9.40
C LEU A 84 -3.72 -19.68 -10.78
N ARG A 85 -3.87 -18.68 -11.65
CA ARG A 85 -4.29 -18.89 -13.03
C ARG A 85 -3.27 -19.69 -13.83
N SER A 86 -1.99 -19.59 -13.46
CA SER A 86 -0.90 -20.31 -14.09
C SER A 86 0.32 -20.37 -13.16
N SER A 87 0.99 -21.53 -13.10
CA SER A 87 2.29 -21.69 -12.45
C SER A 87 3.47 -21.42 -13.40
N LYS A 88 3.21 -20.88 -14.61
CA LYS A 88 4.30 -20.55 -15.54
C LYS A 88 5.18 -19.43 -14.97
N PRO A 89 6.52 -19.49 -15.15
CA PRO A 89 7.45 -18.51 -14.57
C PRO A 89 7.11 -17.05 -14.90
N ASP A 90 6.67 -16.79 -16.13
CA ASP A 90 6.25 -15.44 -16.54
C ASP A 90 5.05 -14.93 -15.74
N HIS A 91 4.10 -15.79 -15.39
CA HIS A 91 2.95 -15.40 -14.57
C HIS A 91 3.38 -15.16 -13.12
N VAL A 92 4.18 -16.08 -12.57
CA VAL A 92 4.66 -16.04 -11.18
C VAL A 92 5.45 -14.76 -10.90
N ARG A 93 6.27 -14.32 -11.86
CA ARG A 93 7.05 -13.07 -11.78
C ARG A 93 6.21 -11.82 -11.53
N TYR A 94 4.95 -11.81 -11.98
CA TYR A 94 4.05 -10.66 -11.86
C TYR A 94 3.05 -10.78 -10.69
N LEU A 95 3.08 -11.89 -9.94
CA LEU A 95 2.25 -12.04 -8.74
C LEU A 95 2.67 -11.03 -7.68
N ARG A 96 1.70 -10.23 -7.23
CA ARG A 96 1.93 -9.13 -6.29
C ARG A 96 0.74 -8.87 -5.38
N GLN A 97 1.08 -8.36 -4.21
CA GLN A 97 0.20 -7.69 -3.26
C GLN A 97 0.09 -6.24 -3.70
N PHE A 98 -1.11 -5.71 -3.89
CA PHE A 98 -1.34 -4.40 -4.48
C PHE A 98 -2.48 -3.67 -3.76
N ILE A 99 -2.32 -2.37 -3.57
CA ILE A 99 -3.38 -1.45 -3.17
C ILE A 99 -3.32 -0.18 -4.01
N ARG A 100 -4.49 0.43 -4.22
CA ARG A 100 -4.62 1.80 -4.72
C ARG A 100 -5.40 2.63 -3.71
N LEU A 101 -4.86 3.79 -3.38
CA LEU A 101 -5.39 4.73 -2.41
C LEU A 101 -5.83 6.02 -3.10
N THR A 102 -6.93 6.62 -2.65
CA THR A 102 -7.35 7.97 -3.05
C THR A 102 -7.65 8.85 -1.84
N GLY A 103 -7.49 10.15 -2.02
CA GLY A 103 -7.93 11.18 -1.08
C GLY A 103 -9.36 11.69 -1.33
N LEU A 104 -10.08 11.17 -2.35
CA LEU A 104 -11.39 11.67 -2.76
C LEU A 104 -11.39 13.19 -3.06
N GLY A 105 -10.34 13.69 -3.71
CA GLY A 105 -10.16 15.10 -4.05
C GLY A 105 -9.75 15.99 -2.88
N LEU A 106 -9.21 15.40 -1.82
CA LEU A 106 -8.62 16.14 -0.71
C LEU A 106 -7.28 16.76 -1.11
N HIS A 107 -7.14 18.07 -0.91
CA HIS A 107 -5.93 18.81 -1.28
C HIS A 107 -4.67 18.30 -0.57
N THR A 108 -4.75 18.07 0.74
CA THR A 108 -3.63 17.54 1.55
C THR A 108 -3.17 16.16 1.10
N PHE A 109 -4.06 15.35 0.49
CA PHE A 109 -3.66 14.10 -0.13
C PHE A 109 -2.96 14.31 -1.48
N GLU A 110 -3.36 15.32 -2.25
CA GLU A 110 -2.73 15.66 -3.53
C GLU A 110 -1.33 16.24 -3.38
N GLU A 111 -1.01 16.83 -2.23
CA GLU A 111 0.34 17.33 -1.91
C GLU A 111 1.41 16.23 -2.02
N ASN A 112 1.03 14.94 -1.90
CA ASN A 112 1.93 13.80 -2.12
C ASN A 112 2.50 13.73 -3.56
N LYS A 113 1.90 14.41 -4.55
CA LYS A 113 2.38 14.45 -5.94
C LYS A 113 3.79 15.03 -6.05
N GLU A 114 4.07 16.08 -5.28
CA GLU A 114 5.33 16.82 -5.37
C GLU A 114 6.50 15.97 -4.84
N PRO A 115 6.46 15.41 -3.61
CA PRO A 115 7.50 14.48 -3.14
C PRO A 115 7.70 13.27 -4.07
N LEU A 116 6.62 12.69 -4.62
CA LEU A 116 6.75 11.57 -5.56
C LEU A 116 7.45 11.96 -6.86
N THR A 117 7.20 13.17 -7.35
CA THR A 117 7.90 13.71 -8.52
C THR A 117 9.37 13.89 -8.21
N GLN A 118 9.70 14.51 -7.08
CA GLN A 118 11.10 14.73 -6.66
C GLN A 118 11.86 13.41 -6.45
N ILE A 119 11.19 12.40 -5.87
CA ILE A 119 11.77 11.05 -5.75
C ILE A 119 12.04 10.47 -7.13
N PHE A 120 11.08 10.54 -8.05
CA PHE A 120 11.28 10.05 -9.42
C PHE A 120 12.48 10.72 -10.10
N GLU A 121 12.63 12.03 -9.95
CA GLU A 121 13.75 12.78 -10.51
C GLU A 121 15.09 12.34 -9.92
N ARG A 122 15.18 12.12 -8.60
CA ARG A 122 16.40 11.60 -7.97
C ARG A 122 16.85 10.25 -8.53
N PHE A 123 15.90 9.32 -8.73
CA PHE A 123 16.22 8.04 -9.36
C PHE A 123 16.62 8.19 -10.82
N ARG A 124 16.01 9.13 -11.55
CA ARG A 124 16.32 9.38 -12.96
C ARG A 124 17.72 9.97 -13.12
N ASP A 125 18.12 10.84 -12.20
CA ASP A 125 19.39 11.57 -12.26
C ASP A 125 20.56 10.73 -11.68
N THR A 126 20.30 9.47 -11.29
CA THR A 126 21.32 8.54 -10.81
C THR A 126 22.18 7.98 -11.95
N ASP A 127 23.49 7.93 -11.76
CA ASP A 127 24.43 7.42 -12.77
C ASP A 127 24.09 5.99 -13.25
N GLY A 128 24.06 5.84 -14.57
CA GLY A 128 23.72 4.59 -15.24
C GLY A 128 22.21 4.31 -15.30
N VAL A 129 21.36 5.32 -15.11
CA VAL A 129 19.93 5.30 -15.44
C VAL A 129 19.71 6.13 -16.69
N ASP A 130 19.43 5.46 -17.81
CA ASP A 130 19.13 6.11 -19.09
C ASP A 130 17.63 6.34 -19.25
N THR A 131 16.83 5.36 -18.84
CA THR A 131 15.37 5.41 -18.92
C THR A 131 14.76 4.91 -17.63
N LEU A 132 13.93 5.75 -17.01
CA LEU A 132 13.17 5.41 -15.81
C LEU A 132 11.67 5.37 -16.10
N LYS A 133 11.05 4.20 -15.96
CA LYS A 133 9.60 4.02 -15.99
C LYS A 133 9.03 4.33 -14.62
N GLY A 134 8.18 5.36 -14.54
CA GLY A 134 7.67 5.90 -13.28
C GLY A 134 6.45 5.20 -12.70
N PHE A 135 5.86 5.86 -11.71
CA PHE A 135 4.66 5.42 -11.01
C PHE A 135 3.44 5.41 -11.94
N ASP A 136 2.51 4.49 -11.68
CA ASP A 136 1.15 4.59 -12.20
C ASP A 136 0.32 5.36 -11.18
N PHE A 137 0.14 6.65 -11.42
CA PHE A 137 -0.68 7.50 -10.55
C PHE A 137 -2.17 7.22 -10.70
N GLY A 138 -2.62 6.68 -11.84
CA GLY A 138 -4.02 6.38 -12.11
C GLY A 138 -5.00 7.52 -11.82
N LEU A 139 -6.28 7.27 -12.05
CA LEU A 139 -7.36 8.12 -11.54
C LEU A 139 -8.48 7.21 -11.03
N TYR A 140 -9.12 7.60 -9.94
CA TYR A 140 -10.37 7.01 -9.49
C TYR A 140 -11.44 8.09 -9.51
N GLU A 141 -12.44 7.96 -10.38
CA GLU A 141 -13.47 8.99 -10.58
C GLU A 141 -12.85 10.39 -10.80
N GLU A 142 -11.82 10.45 -11.66
CA GLU A 142 -11.05 11.68 -11.97
C GLU A 142 -10.21 12.24 -10.80
N GLN A 143 -10.18 11.55 -9.66
CA GLN A 143 -9.39 11.93 -8.50
C GLN A 143 -8.03 11.23 -8.47
N TYR A 144 -7.03 11.96 -7.98
CA TYR A 144 -5.67 11.46 -7.82
C TYR A 144 -5.61 10.20 -6.94
N CYS A 145 -4.74 9.28 -7.33
CA CYS A 145 -4.48 8.05 -6.60
C CYS A 145 -2.98 7.81 -6.41
N VAL A 146 -2.67 7.01 -5.39
CA VAL A 146 -1.33 6.47 -5.15
C VAL A 146 -1.44 4.96 -5.10
N ALA A 147 -0.61 4.27 -5.86
CA ALA A 147 -0.60 2.82 -5.92
C ALA A 147 0.70 2.26 -5.31
N LEU A 148 0.55 1.29 -4.42
CA LEU A 148 1.66 0.59 -3.79
C LEU A 148 1.55 -0.91 -4.07
N HIS A 149 2.69 -1.56 -4.32
CA HIS A 149 2.68 -3.02 -4.48
C HIS A 149 3.98 -3.69 -4.11
N ASN A 150 3.91 -4.95 -3.73
CA ASN A 150 5.07 -5.79 -3.46
C ASN A 150 4.88 -7.18 -4.07
N ARG A 151 5.94 -7.75 -4.63
CA ARG A 151 5.87 -9.10 -5.23
C ARG A 151 5.83 -10.14 -4.12
N TYR A 152 5.10 -11.22 -4.35
CA TYR A 152 5.14 -12.36 -3.41
C TYR A 152 6.48 -13.10 -3.45
N LEU A 153 7.14 -13.08 -4.61
CA LEU A 153 8.30 -13.90 -4.91
C LEU A 153 9.36 -13.10 -5.68
N THR A 154 10.62 -13.48 -5.47
CA THR A 154 11.82 -12.97 -6.15
C THR A 154 12.51 -14.14 -6.85
N GLU A 155 13.04 -13.92 -8.06
CA GLU A 155 13.79 -14.97 -8.77
C GLU A 155 15.10 -15.28 -8.05
N ARG A 156 15.37 -16.56 -7.81
CA ARG A 156 16.54 -17.06 -7.06
C ARG A 156 17.86 -16.61 -7.67
N ARG A 157 17.94 -16.44 -9.00
CA ARG A 157 19.14 -15.95 -9.68
C ARG A 157 19.60 -14.57 -9.22
N TYR A 158 18.70 -13.73 -8.70
CA TYR A 158 19.04 -12.41 -8.18
C TYR A 158 19.44 -12.43 -6.70
N VAL A 159 19.13 -13.51 -6.00
CA VAL A 159 19.35 -13.66 -4.55
C VAL A 159 19.83 -15.08 -4.22
N PRO A 160 20.92 -15.58 -4.83
CA PRO A 160 21.29 -17.00 -4.76
C PRO A 160 21.67 -17.49 -3.35
N GLY A 161 22.09 -16.57 -2.47
CA GLY A 161 22.47 -16.88 -1.08
C GLY A 161 21.33 -16.76 -0.06
N GLN A 162 20.16 -16.26 -0.46
CA GLN A 162 19.04 -16.08 0.46
C GLN A 162 18.22 -17.36 0.61
N ARG A 163 17.73 -17.60 1.83
CA ARG A 163 16.82 -18.70 2.13
C ARG A 163 15.39 -18.29 1.84
N HIS A 164 14.61 -19.27 1.40
CA HIS A 164 13.18 -19.10 1.28
C HIS A 164 12.54 -18.93 2.66
N ILE A 165 11.60 -17.98 2.77
CA ILE A 165 10.71 -17.80 3.92
C ILE A 165 9.35 -18.36 3.54
N ASP A 166 8.86 -19.35 4.29
CA ASP A 166 7.57 -20.00 4.04
C ASP A 166 6.42 -18.99 4.09
N PHE A 167 5.39 -19.21 3.29
CA PHE A 167 4.15 -18.43 3.36
C PHE A 167 3.34 -18.81 4.60
N PRO A 168 2.89 -17.83 5.39
CA PRO A 168 1.97 -18.12 6.49
C PRO A 168 0.56 -18.44 5.94
N PRO A 169 -0.27 -19.18 6.72
CA PRO A 169 -1.57 -19.66 6.26
C PRO A 169 -2.59 -18.57 5.90
N ASP A 170 -2.44 -17.35 6.43
CA ASP A 170 -3.27 -16.20 6.09
C ASP A 170 -2.90 -15.57 4.73
N ILE A 171 -1.76 -15.96 4.15
CA ILE A 171 -1.28 -15.53 2.84
C ILE A 171 -1.48 -16.60 1.78
N ASP A 172 -1.15 -17.86 2.09
CA ASP A 172 -1.21 -18.99 1.15
C ASP A 172 -1.85 -20.23 1.80
N PRO A 173 -3.17 -20.19 2.08
CA PRO A 173 -3.84 -21.25 2.84
C PRO A 173 -3.76 -22.64 2.19
N ASP A 174 -3.81 -22.66 0.86
CA ASP A 174 -3.86 -23.88 0.04
C ASP A 174 -2.52 -24.16 -0.65
N HIS A 175 -1.43 -23.50 -0.22
CA HIS A 175 -0.08 -23.68 -0.76
C HIS A 175 0.07 -23.37 -2.27
N ALA A 176 -0.81 -22.55 -2.84
CA ALA A 176 -0.78 -22.21 -4.26
C ALA A 176 0.47 -21.39 -4.65
N LEU A 177 0.89 -20.44 -3.79
CA LEU A 177 2.13 -19.68 -4.00
C LEU A 177 3.36 -20.55 -3.77
N GLU A 178 3.31 -21.41 -2.76
CA GLU A 178 4.37 -22.36 -2.43
C GLU A 178 4.62 -23.34 -3.59
N ASP A 179 3.56 -23.92 -4.15
CA ASP A 179 3.65 -24.84 -5.28
C ASP A 179 4.16 -24.14 -6.55
N ALA A 180 3.77 -22.89 -6.77
CA ALA A 180 4.16 -22.16 -7.99
C ALA A 180 5.56 -21.57 -7.96
N ARG A 181 6.23 -21.50 -6.80
CA ARG A 181 7.59 -20.96 -6.74
C ARG A 181 8.63 -21.90 -7.39
N ASP A 182 8.35 -23.20 -7.37
CA ASP A 182 9.28 -24.26 -7.79
C ASP A 182 10.68 -24.04 -7.17
N THR A 183 11.74 -24.17 -7.95
CA THR A 183 13.14 -23.92 -7.57
C THR A 183 13.64 -22.57 -8.05
N GLU A 184 12.91 -21.92 -8.97
CA GLU A 184 13.30 -20.68 -9.63
C GLU A 184 12.98 -19.43 -8.81
N PHE A 185 11.97 -19.51 -7.92
CA PHE A 185 11.52 -18.38 -7.12
C PHE A 185 11.63 -18.64 -5.63
N ILE A 186 11.87 -17.56 -4.88
CA ILE A 186 11.87 -17.57 -3.41
C ILE A 186 11.18 -16.32 -2.87
N ARG A 187 10.48 -16.49 -1.76
CA ARG A 187 10.09 -15.37 -0.89
C ARG A 187 11.23 -15.01 0.04
N THR A 188 11.54 -13.72 0.11
CA THR A 188 12.55 -13.14 1.02
C THR A 188 11.89 -12.12 1.94
N VAL A 189 12.68 -11.53 2.87
CA VAL A 189 12.21 -10.45 3.76
C VAL A 189 11.65 -9.25 2.97
N ASP A 190 12.21 -8.97 1.79
CA ASP A 190 11.76 -7.87 0.92
C ASP A 190 10.35 -8.11 0.36
N ASN A 191 9.89 -9.36 0.29
CA ASN A 191 8.57 -9.75 -0.22
C ASN A 191 7.48 -9.75 0.86
N VAL A 192 7.85 -9.53 2.13
CA VAL A 192 6.90 -9.55 3.25
C VAL A 192 6.16 -8.21 3.32
N VAL A 193 4.84 -8.29 3.46
CA VAL A 193 3.97 -7.16 3.79
C VAL A 193 3.34 -7.44 5.14
N GLN A 194 3.42 -6.48 6.06
CA GLN A 194 2.79 -6.57 7.38
C GLN A 194 1.37 -6.01 7.33
N TYR A 195 0.44 -6.68 8.00
CA TYR A 195 -0.97 -6.29 8.04
C TYR A 195 -1.42 -6.10 9.49
N ALA A 196 -2.03 -4.95 9.77
CA ALA A 196 -2.45 -4.59 11.12
C ALA A 196 -3.74 -3.77 11.12
N LYS A 197 -4.35 -3.61 12.30
CA LYS A 197 -5.34 -2.57 12.60
C LYS A 197 -4.79 -1.65 13.67
N LYS A 198 -5.06 -0.35 13.51
CA LYS A 198 -4.78 0.65 14.55
C LYS A 198 -5.88 0.57 15.60
N VAL A 199 -5.49 0.34 16.85
CA VAL A 199 -6.40 0.29 18.00
C VAL A 199 -6.07 1.49 18.89
N GLN A 200 -7.09 2.26 19.27
CA GLN A 200 -6.94 3.30 20.27
C GLN A 200 -7.07 2.67 21.66
N GLU A 201 -6.06 2.90 22.49
CA GLU A 201 -6.08 2.51 23.89
C GLU A 201 -6.79 3.58 24.73
N GLY A 202 -7.27 3.18 25.92
CA GLY A 202 -8.06 4.05 26.80
C GLY A 202 -7.31 5.25 27.37
N ASP A 203 -5.98 5.27 27.25
CA ASP A 203 -5.09 6.36 27.69
C ASP A 203 -4.82 7.39 26.57
N GLY A 204 -5.43 7.22 25.39
CA GLY A 204 -5.21 8.08 24.23
C GLY A 204 -4.01 7.70 23.38
N THR A 205 -3.27 6.64 23.74
CA THR A 205 -2.25 6.05 22.87
C THR A 205 -2.88 5.16 21.81
N SER A 206 -2.12 4.82 20.77
CA SER A 206 -2.57 3.88 19.75
C SER A 206 -1.55 2.78 19.56
N CYS A 207 -2.01 1.54 19.53
CA CYS A 207 -1.21 0.36 19.21
C CYS A 207 -1.67 -0.26 17.87
N TYR A 208 -0.83 -1.15 17.34
CA TYR A 208 -1.14 -1.90 16.13
C TYR A 208 -1.25 -3.38 16.47
N GLU A 209 -2.42 -3.95 16.19
CA GLU A 209 -2.67 -5.38 16.36
C GLU A 209 -2.63 -6.07 14.99
N PRO A 210 -2.04 -7.28 14.86
CA PRO A 210 -2.07 -8.03 13.61
C PRO A 210 -3.49 -8.20 13.07
N LEU A 211 -3.66 -8.04 11.77
CA LEU A 211 -4.92 -8.18 11.07
C LEU A 211 -4.72 -9.02 9.82
N ALA A 212 -5.62 -9.97 9.54
CA ALA A 212 -5.54 -10.75 8.33
C ALA A 212 -5.72 -9.86 7.07
N PRO A 213 -4.95 -10.07 5.99
CA PRO A 213 -5.04 -9.25 4.77
C PRO A 213 -6.42 -9.30 4.09
N GLU A 214 -7.20 -10.36 4.32
CA GLU A 214 -8.55 -10.47 3.78
C GLU A 214 -9.52 -9.44 4.35
N GLU A 215 -9.28 -8.92 5.55
CA GLU A 215 -10.17 -7.97 6.24
C GLU A 215 -10.23 -6.59 5.55
N PHE A 216 -9.18 -6.24 4.80
CA PHE A 216 -9.12 -5.02 4.02
C PHE A 216 -10.02 -5.11 2.78
N LYS A 217 -10.88 -4.12 2.57
CA LYS A 217 -11.81 -4.01 1.45
C LYS A 217 -11.79 -2.59 0.86
N GLU A 218 -12.28 -2.47 -0.36
CA GLU A 218 -12.52 -1.16 -0.98
C GLU A 218 -13.46 -0.31 -0.12
N GLY A 219 -13.11 0.96 0.05
CA GLY A 219 -13.79 1.92 0.92
C GLY A 219 -13.23 1.97 2.34
N ASP A 220 -12.29 1.10 2.71
CA ASP A 220 -11.61 1.23 4.01
C ASP A 220 -10.64 2.40 3.99
N LEU A 221 -10.51 3.06 5.14
CA LEU A 221 -9.51 4.08 5.39
C LEU A 221 -8.31 3.39 6.03
N VAL A 222 -7.15 3.51 5.39
CA VAL A 222 -5.93 2.77 5.73
C VAL A 222 -4.72 3.70 5.73
N GLU A 223 -3.68 3.27 6.41
CA GLU A 223 -2.33 3.81 6.34
C GLU A 223 -1.43 2.76 5.69
N ALA A 224 -0.81 3.10 4.57
CA ALA A 224 0.15 2.25 3.90
C ALA A 224 1.56 2.78 4.15
N THR A 225 2.47 1.88 4.52
CA THR A 225 3.91 2.19 4.55
C THR A 225 4.57 1.57 3.34
N GLY A 226 5.43 2.33 2.67
CA GLY A 226 6.19 1.81 1.54
C GLY A 226 7.57 2.44 1.39
N THR A 227 8.35 1.87 0.48
CA THR A 227 9.69 2.33 0.11
C THR A 227 9.78 2.48 -1.41
N PHE A 228 10.84 3.10 -1.90
CA PHE A 228 11.08 3.34 -3.32
C PHE A 228 12.21 2.47 -3.83
N ILE A 229 11.90 1.59 -4.78
CA ILE A 229 12.88 0.66 -5.37
C ILE A 229 12.76 0.72 -6.88
N ALA A 230 13.87 0.97 -7.57
CA ALA A 230 13.95 0.87 -9.01
C ALA A 230 14.60 -0.45 -9.42
N TYR A 231 13.85 -1.28 -10.14
CA TYR A 231 14.33 -2.57 -10.65
C TYR A 231 14.79 -2.41 -12.10
N PRO A 232 15.93 -3.02 -12.50
CA PRO A 232 16.32 -3.05 -13.90
C PRO A 232 15.27 -3.79 -14.73
N VAL A 233 14.92 -3.25 -15.89
CA VAL A 233 13.90 -3.81 -16.79
C VAL A 233 14.36 -3.77 -18.24
N GLY A 234 14.67 -4.94 -18.82
CA GLY A 234 15.05 -4.99 -20.23
C GLY A 234 16.54 -4.73 -20.45
N GLU A 235 16.86 -3.68 -21.20
CA GLU A 235 18.23 -3.32 -21.58
C GLU A 235 19.01 -2.65 -20.44
N GLU A 236 20.33 -2.52 -20.62
CA GLU A 236 21.18 -1.78 -19.69
C GLU A 236 20.72 -0.32 -19.59
N GLY A 237 20.70 0.24 -18.38
CA GLY A 237 20.23 1.61 -18.14
C GLY A 237 18.71 1.77 -18.02
N GLU A 238 17.91 0.75 -18.34
CA GLU A 238 16.44 0.80 -18.17
C GLU A 238 16.01 0.33 -16.77
N TYR A 239 15.26 1.17 -16.06
CA TYR A 239 14.72 0.87 -14.73
C TYR A 239 13.22 1.14 -14.65
N LYS A 240 12.55 0.42 -13.76
CA LYS A 240 11.17 0.69 -13.35
C LYS A 240 11.14 1.01 -11.86
N LEU A 241 10.76 2.24 -11.54
CA LEU A 241 10.55 2.69 -10.17
C LEU A 241 9.23 2.13 -9.64
N VAL A 242 9.27 1.58 -8.44
CA VAL A 242 8.13 0.97 -7.75
C VAL A 242 8.02 1.56 -6.36
N PHE A 243 6.81 1.98 -6.00
CA PHE A 243 6.45 2.24 -4.61
C PHE A 243 6.10 0.90 -3.94
N CYS A 244 7.09 0.31 -3.28
CA CYS A 244 7.02 -1.02 -2.70
C CYS A 244 6.23 -1.01 -1.39
N LEU A 245 5.12 -1.74 -1.33
CA LEU A 245 4.32 -1.89 -0.11
C LEU A 245 5.10 -2.70 0.95
N LYS A 246 5.19 -2.17 2.18
CA LYS A 246 5.88 -2.82 3.32
C LYS A 246 4.91 -3.13 4.46
N SER A 247 3.96 -2.25 4.72
CA SER A 247 2.88 -2.53 5.68
C SER A 247 1.58 -1.85 5.29
N LEU A 248 0.47 -2.39 5.79
CA LEU A 248 -0.87 -1.85 5.64
C LEU A 248 -1.61 -1.93 6.97
N ALA A 249 -2.00 -0.76 7.49
CA ALA A 249 -2.74 -0.65 8.72
C ALA A 249 -4.16 -0.13 8.48
N MET A 250 -5.15 -0.83 9.01
CA MET A 250 -6.54 -0.39 8.98
C MET A 250 -6.73 0.73 10.02
N LEU A 251 -7.16 1.91 9.57
CA LEU A 251 -7.48 3.03 10.44
C LEU A 251 -8.97 3.03 10.81
N THR A 252 -9.84 2.72 9.84
CA THR A 252 -11.26 2.47 10.09
C THR A 252 -11.94 1.83 8.87
N SER A 253 -12.87 0.91 9.15
CA SER A 253 -13.78 0.31 8.18
C SER A 253 -15.21 0.87 8.24
N ALA A 254 -15.47 1.82 9.16
CA ALA A 254 -16.82 2.25 9.51
C ALA A 254 -17.61 2.81 8.31
N PHE A 255 -16.98 3.66 7.48
CA PHE A 255 -17.63 4.25 6.30
C PHE A 255 -18.11 3.21 5.29
N ARG A 256 -17.29 2.17 5.07
CA ARG A 256 -17.64 1.04 4.21
C ARG A 256 -18.79 0.26 4.82
N GLU A 257 -18.70 -0.08 6.10
CA GLU A 257 -19.71 -0.90 6.81
C GLU A 257 -21.07 -0.21 6.87
N GLU A 258 -21.11 1.06 7.26
CA GLU A 258 -22.33 1.87 7.29
C GLU A 258 -23.01 1.92 5.92
N SER A 259 -22.24 2.03 4.84
CA SER A 259 -22.78 2.09 3.48
C SER A 259 -23.51 0.79 3.06
N ARG A 260 -23.21 -0.34 3.72
CA ARG A 260 -23.82 -1.65 3.43
C ARG A 260 -25.10 -1.90 4.20
N ILE A 261 -25.37 -1.16 5.28
CA ILE A 261 -26.58 -1.33 6.09
C ILE A 261 -27.80 -0.88 5.26
N PRO A 262 -28.82 -1.73 5.04
CA PRO A 262 -30.08 -1.31 4.44
C PRO A 262 -30.80 -0.36 5.38
N LYS A 263 -31.22 0.83 4.91
CA LYS A 263 -32.18 1.64 5.67
C LYS A 263 -33.45 0.81 5.82
N ARG A 264 -33.82 0.43 7.05
CA ARG A 264 -35.15 -0.10 7.34
C ARG A 264 -36.16 0.94 6.87
N THR A 265 -36.99 0.58 5.90
CA THR A 265 -38.18 1.35 5.56
C THR A 265 -39.02 1.40 6.82
N VAL A 266 -39.13 2.58 7.43
CA VAL A 266 -40.11 2.79 8.49
C VAL A 266 -41.44 2.83 7.76
N ASP A 267 -42.18 1.72 7.79
CA ASP A 267 -43.56 1.68 7.33
C ASP A 267 -44.34 2.68 8.18
N VAL A 268 -44.59 3.85 7.61
CA VAL A 268 -45.58 4.78 8.15
C VAL A 268 -46.94 4.12 7.89
N GLU A 269 -47.45 3.39 8.88
CA GLU A 269 -48.87 3.03 8.95
C GLU A 269 -49.68 4.33 9.08
N ALA A 270 -49.91 4.98 7.95
CA ALA A 270 -50.87 6.06 7.83
C ALA A 270 -52.27 5.47 7.98
N GLY A 271 -52.85 5.67 9.16
CA GLY A 271 -54.17 5.22 9.54
C GLY A 271 -55.24 5.58 8.50
N ARG A 272 -55.88 4.54 7.95
CA ARG A 272 -57.19 4.67 7.29
C ARG A 272 -58.28 4.66 8.36
N SER A 273 -58.55 5.83 8.95
CA SER A 273 -59.80 6.05 9.67
C SER A 273 -60.96 6.05 8.67
N ARG A 274 -61.81 5.03 8.74
CA ARG A 274 -63.07 4.93 8.01
C ARG A 274 -64.01 6.05 8.47
N GLY A 275 -64.20 7.07 7.63
CA GLY A 275 -65.31 8.00 7.73
C GLY A 275 -66.59 7.32 7.25
N ARG A 276 -67.52 7.08 8.18
CA ARG A 276 -68.90 6.65 7.91
C ARG A 276 -69.78 7.86 8.23
N LYS A 277 -70.44 8.42 7.22
CA LYS A 277 -71.74 9.09 7.31
C LYS A 277 -72.31 9.20 5.90
#